data_AF-A0A6V7M0M0-F1
#
_entry.id   AF-A0A6V7M0M0-F1
#
_cell.length_a   1.000
_cell.length_b   1.000
_cell.length_c   1.000
_cell.angle_alpha   90.00
_cell.angle_beta   90.00
_cell.angle_gamma   90.00
#
_symmetry.space_group_name_H-M   'P 1'
#
loop_
_entity.id
_entity.type
_entity.pdbx_description
1 polymer ?
#
loop_
_entity_poly.entity_id
_entity_poly.type
_entity_poly.pdbx_seq_one_letter_code
_entity_poly.pdbx_strand_id
1 'polypeptide(L)' 'KVNLMVTVVDYDRIGTSEPIGKVILGYNASGTELRHWSDMLASPRRPIAQWHTLKDPEDGDKKD' A
#
# COMPACT_ATOMS: atom_id res chain seq x y z
N LYS A 1 8.57 -12.96 -5.01
CA LYS A 1 8.31 -11.55 -5.41
C LYS A 1 7.92 -10.79 -4.15
N VAL A 2 8.32 -9.52 -4.04
CA VAL A 2 8.10 -8.71 -2.82
C VAL A 2 6.96 -7.72 -3.07
N ASN A 3 6.13 -7.53 -2.04
CA ASN A 3 5.09 -6.50 -1.98
C ASN A 3 5.29 -5.69 -0.69
N LEU A 4 4.96 -4.40 -0.73
CA LEU A 4 4.90 -3.51 0.41
C LEU A 4 3.45 -3.12 0.66
N MET A 5 2.92 -3.46 1.83
CA MET A 5 1.59 -3.04 2.27
C MET A 5 1.73 -1.85 3.23
N VAL A 6 0.98 -0.79 2.96
CA VAL A 6 0.89 0.39 3.82
C VAL A 6 -0.57 0.52 4.26
N THR A 7 -0.79 0.49 5.58
CA THR A 7 -2.13 0.60 6.17
C THR A 7 -2.17 1.86 7.04
N VAL A 8 -3.22 2.65 6.87
CA VAL A 8 -3.52 3.78 7.75
C VAL A 8 -4.54 3.29 8.77
N VAL A 9 -4.27 3.56 10.04
CA VAL A 9 -5.05 3.06 11.18
C VAL A 9 -5.46 4.24 12.04
N ASP A 10 -6.72 4.24 12.51
CA ASP A 10 -7.18 5.15 13.55
C ASP A 10 -6.79 4.57 14.92
N TYR A 11 -5.95 5.30 15.63
CA TYR A 11 -5.35 4.81 16.87
C TYR A 11 -6.23 5.11 18.08
N ASP A 12 -6.67 4.05 18.74
CA ASP A 12 -7.35 4.12 20.03
C ASP A 12 -6.43 3.76 21.19
N ARG A 13 -6.43 4.60 22.23
CA ARG A 13 -5.66 4.37 23.46
C ARG A 13 -6.21 3.20 24.28
N ILE A 14 -7.52 2.96 24.20
CA ILE A 14 -8.23 1.87 24.88
C ILE A 14 -9.17 1.25 23.86
N GLY A 15 -9.00 -0.04 23.57
CA GLY A 15 -9.76 -0.74 22.52
C GLY A 15 -8.84 -1.24 21.40
N THR A 16 -9.44 -1.63 20.27
CA THR A 16 -8.74 -2.07 19.06
C THR A 16 -8.60 -0.88 18.12
N SER A 17 -7.40 -0.63 17.60
CA SER A 17 -7.20 0.39 16.56
C SER A 17 -7.71 -0.12 15.22
N GLU A 18 -8.62 0.62 14.60
CA GLU A 18 -9.32 0.20 13.39
C GLU A 18 -8.63 0.71 12.11
N PRO A 19 -8.49 -0.12 11.07
CA PRO A 19 -7.88 0.31 9.84
C PRO A 19 -8.82 1.24 9.05
N ILE A 20 -8.31 2.40 8.65
CA ILE A 20 -9.02 3.33 7.77
C ILE A 20 -8.96 2.83 6.32
N GLY A 21 -7.80 2.30 5.91
CA GLY A 21 -7.61 1.75 4.56
C GLY A 21 -6.16 1.37 4.27
N LYS A 22 -5.95 0.69 3.13
CA LYS A 22 -4.66 0.15 2.74
C LYS A 22 -4.28 0.41 1.28
N VAL A 23 -2.97 0.35 1.00
CA VAL A 23 -2.39 0.35 -0.35
C VAL A 23 -1.34 -0.75 -0.42
N ILE A 24 -1.31 -1.49 -1.54
CA ILE A 24 -0.32 -2.53 -1.81
C ILE A 24 0.51 -2.11 -3.03
N LEU A 25 1.81 -1.90 -2.80
CA LEU A 25 2.81 -1.68 -3.83
C LEU A 25 3.56 -3.00 -4.08
N GLY A 26 4.04 -3.23 -5.30
CA GLY A 26 4.83 -4.41 -5.60
C GLY A 26 4.57 -4.98 -6.97
N TYR A 27 5.13 -6.18 -7.20
CA TYR A 27 5.03 -6.83 -8.50
C TYR A 27 3.58 -7.18 -8.88
N ASN A 28 2.75 -7.58 -7.91
CA ASN A 28 1.36 -7.98 -8.16
C ASN A 28 0.37 -6.80 -8.11
N ALA A 29 0.86 -5.58 -7.93
CA ALA A 29 0.01 -4.40 -7.95
C ALA A 29 -0.48 -4.09 -9.38
N SER A 30 -1.48 -3.21 -9.48
CA SER A 30 -1.98 -2.69 -10.75
C SER A 30 -2.05 -1.17 -10.70
N GLY A 31 -2.22 -0.52 -11.86
CA GLY A 31 -2.42 0.92 -11.94
C GLY A 31 -1.26 1.74 -11.35
N THR A 32 -1.62 2.73 -10.53
CA THR A 32 -0.70 3.72 -9.96
C THR A 32 0.33 3.13 -9.01
N GLU A 33 -0.01 2.04 -8.33
CA GLU A 33 0.80 1.34 -7.36
C GLU A 33 1.93 0.57 -8.03
N LEU A 34 1.63 -0.12 -9.13
CA LEU A 34 2.64 -0.79 -9.96
C LEU A 34 3.58 0.23 -10.62
N ARG A 35 3.04 1.36 -11.08
CA ARG A 35 3.85 2.44 -11.66
C ARG A 35 4.84 3.00 -10.63
N HIS A 36 4.37 3.33 -9.43
CA HIS A 36 5.24 3.83 -8.36
C HIS A 36 6.35 2.84 -8.01
N TRP A 37 5.99 1.55 -7.90
CA TRP A 37 6.97 0.48 -7.66
C TRP A 37 8.00 0.36 -8.78
N SER A 38 7.56 0.45 -10.03
CA SER A 38 8.42 0.39 -11.21
C SER A 38 9.38 1.59 -11.30
N ASP A 39 8.89 2.79 -11.03
CA ASP A 39 9.69 4.02 -11.02
C ASP A 39 10.78 3.98 -9.93
N MET A 40 10.48 3.41 -8.76
CA MET A 40 11.44 3.16 -7.68
C MET A 40 12.54 2.18 -8.12
N LEU A 41 12.17 1.05 -8.73
CA LEU A 41 13.14 0.06 -9.22
C LEU A 41 14.02 0.61 -10.35
N ALA A 42 13.45 1.46 -11.21
CA ALA A 42 14.17 2.10 -12.31
C ALA A 42 15.12 3.22 -11.83
N SER A 43 14.98 3.71 -10.60
CA SER A 43 15.75 4.83 -10.06
C SER A 43 16.51 4.47 -8.76
N PRO A 44 17.54 3.59 -8.81
CA PRO A 44 18.26 3.18 -7.61
C PRO A 44 18.80 4.37 -6.80
N ARG A 45 18.58 4.34 -5.48
CA ARG A 45 19.02 5.37 -4.51
C ARG A 45 18.38 6.76 -4.69
N ARG A 46 17.43 6.93 -5.61
CA ARG A 46 16.66 8.15 -5.76
C ARG A 46 15.29 7.98 -5.08
N PRO A 47 14.90 8.89 -4.18
CA PRO A 47 13.56 8.83 -3.60
C PRO A 47 12.50 9.15 -4.66
N ILE A 48 11.43 8.34 -4.67
CA ILE A 48 10.22 8.56 -5.46
C ILE A 48 9.07 8.79 -4.48
N ALA A 49 8.30 9.85 -4.68
CA ALA A 49 7.14 10.19 -3.87
C ALA A 49 5.91 10.27 -4.76
N GLN A 50 4.81 9.65 -4.33
CA GLN A 50 3.54 9.65 -5.06
C GLN A 50 2.38 9.48 -4.08
N TRP A 51 1.29 10.22 -4.31
CA TRP A 51 0.03 10.03 -3.60
C TRP A 51 -0.70 8.78 -4.11
N HIS A 52 -1.42 8.11 -3.21
CA HIS A 52 -2.27 6.95 -3.51
C HIS A 52 -3.60 7.10 -2.76
N THR A 53 -4.69 6.69 -3.39
CA THR A 53 -5.99 6.58 -2.71
C THR A 53 -6.03 5.29 -1.90
N LEU A 54 -6.39 5.39 -0.62
CA LEU A 54 -6.57 4.20 0.22
C LEU A 54 -7.74 3.36 -0.30
N LYS A 55 -7.54 2.05 -0.35
CA LYS A 55 -8.61 1.08 -0.64
C LYS A 55 -9.17 0.53 0.66
N ASP A 56 -10.33 -0.11 0.56
CA ASP A 56 -10.95 -0.78 1.68
C ASP A 56 -9.94 -1.75 2.34
N PRO A 57 -9.81 -1.72 3.68
CA PRO A 57 -8.86 -2.57 4.38
C PRO A 57 -9.10 -4.07 4.18
N GLU A 58 -10.28 -4.50 3.70
CA GLU A 58 -10.61 -5.90 3.41
C GLU A 58 -10.45 -6.29 1.92
N ASP A 59 -10.28 -5.33 1.00
CA ASP A 59 -10.34 -5.51 -0.46
C ASP A 59 -9.16 -6.32 -1.09
N GLY A 60 -8.39 -7.03 -0.27
CA GLY A 60 -7.27 -7.87 -0.71
C GLY A 60 -7.18 -9.23 -0.03
N ASP A 61 -8.02 -9.49 0.98
CA ASP A 61 -8.02 -10.76 1.72
C ASP A 61 -9.01 -11.77 1.10
N LYS A 62 -9.89 -11.32 0.18
CA LYS A 62 -10.79 -12.16 -0.62
C LYS A 62 -10.12 -12.72 -1.89
N LYS A 63 -8.90 -13.25 -1.74
CA LYS A 63 -8.28 -14.14 -2.72
C LYS A 63 -7.56 -15.26 -1.98
N ASP A 64 -8.34 -16.19 -1.44
CA ASP A 64 -8.45 -17.60 -1.85
C ASP A 64 -9.63 -18.26 -1.13
#